data_AF-V9FDP4-F1
#
_entry.id   AF-V9FDP4-F1
#
_cell.length_a   1.000
_cell.length_b   1.000
_cell.length_c   1.000
_cell.angle_alpha   90.00
_cell.angle_beta   90.00
_cell.angle_gamma   90.00
#
_symmetry.space_group_name_H-M   'P 1'
#
loop_
_entity.id
_entity.type
_entity.pdbx_description
1 polymer ?
#
loop_
_entity_poly.entity_id
_entity_poly.type
_entity_poly.pdbx_seq_one_letter_code
_entity_poly.pdbx_strand_id
1 'polypeptide(L)'
;VVAAIKPGGKLFFRDYGRYDQAQLRFRPGCKLQDNFYVRQDNTWAYYFTTEEVDKIFTEAGLVPVENEYIRRQYANRQQNVVRFRVWVHAIFEKPVTATDATQA
;
A
#
# COMPACT_ATOMS: atom_id res chain seq x y z
N VAL A 1 8.90 12.69 0.35
CA VAL A 1 9.52 11.37 0.60
C VAL A 1 10.60 11.04 -0.43
N VAL A 2 10.30 10.93 -1.73
CA VAL A 2 11.30 10.58 -2.77
C VAL A 2 12.53 11.49 -2.81
N ALA A 3 12.36 12.79 -2.58
CA ALA A 3 13.47 13.74 -2.50
C ALA A 3 14.49 13.41 -1.39
N ALA A 4 14.07 12.74 -0.31
CA ALA A 4 14.93 12.35 0.81
C ALA A 4 15.62 10.98 0.60
N ILE A 5 15.24 10.22 -0.43
CA ILE A 5 15.85 8.92 -0.73
C ILE A 5 17.13 9.18 -1.54
N LYS A 6 18.24 8.55 -1.14
CA LYS A 6 19.49 8.60 -1.92
C LYS A 6 19.35 7.83 -3.23
N PRO A 7 20.09 8.17 -4.30
CA PRO A 7 20.14 7.35 -5.51
C PRO A 7 20.49 5.89 -5.20
N GLY A 8 19.81 4.94 -5.83
CA GLY A 8 19.86 3.49 -5.51
C GLY A 8 19.12 3.08 -4.23
N GLY A 9 18.57 4.03 -3.47
CA GLY A 9 17.79 3.76 -2.27
C GLY A 9 16.40 3.20 -2.57
N LYS A 10 15.87 2.39 -1.64
CA LYS A 10 14.56 1.72 -1.79
C LYS A 10 13.50 2.32 -0.87
N LEU A 11 12.28 2.44 -1.39
CA LEU A 11 11.06 2.75 -0.66
C LEU A 11 10.27 1.46 -0.45
N PHE A 12 9.94 1.15 0.80
CA PHE A 12 9.08 0.03 1.15
C PHE A 12 7.69 0.56 1.51
N PHE A 13 6.67 0.05 0.84
CA PHE A 13 5.28 0.41 1.05
C PHE A 13 4.47 -0.82 1.47
N ARG A 14 3.62 -0.64 2.49
CA ARG A 14 2.73 -1.67 3.00
C ARG A 14 1.47 -1.03 3.58
N ASP A 15 0.33 -1.28 2.94
CA ASP A 15 -0.96 -0.73 3.37
C ASP A 15 -2.11 -1.68 3.01
N TYR A 16 -3.35 -1.33 3.37
CA TYR A 16 -4.54 -2.11 3.06
C TYR A 16 -4.77 -2.18 1.55
N GLY A 17 -5.04 -3.39 1.07
CA GLY A 17 -5.38 -3.63 -0.33
C GLY A 17 -6.88 -3.68 -0.54
N ARG A 18 -7.30 -3.30 -1.75
CA ARG A 18 -8.69 -3.38 -2.20
C ARG A 18 -9.27 -4.78 -2.01
N TYR A 19 -10.55 -4.81 -1.64
CA TYR A 19 -11.33 -6.00 -1.30
C TYR A 19 -10.90 -6.73 -0.02
N ASP A 20 -10.16 -6.07 0.87
CA ASP A 20 -9.99 -6.54 2.25
C ASP A 20 -11.35 -6.71 2.95
N GLN A 21 -11.51 -7.75 3.76
CA GLN A 21 -12.79 -8.01 4.43
C GLN A 21 -13.25 -6.84 5.31
N ALA A 22 -12.33 -6.07 5.88
CA ALA A 22 -12.69 -4.87 6.65
C ALA A 22 -13.34 -3.80 5.73
N GLN A 23 -12.86 -3.64 4.49
CA GLN A 23 -13.45 -2.74 3.50
C GLN A 23 -14.90 -3.17 3.19
N LEU A 24 -15.09 -4.46 2.93
CA LEU A 24 -16.38 -5.01 2.52
C LEU A 24 -17.45 -4.96 3.63
N ARG A 25 -17.04 -4.70 4.87
CA ARG A 25 -17.91 -4.67 6.05
C ARG A 25 -18.35 -3.27 6.48
N PHE A 26 -17.87 -2.22 5.82
CA PHE A 26 -18.35 -0.87 6.10
C PHE A 26 -19.84 -0.76 5.83
N ARG A 27 -20.55 -0.07 6.73
CA ARG A 27 -21.99 0.19 6.58
C ARG A 27 -22.21 1.32 5.57
N PRO A 28 -23.39 1.38 4.93
CA PRO A 28 -23.80 2.57 4.19
C PRO A 28 -23.62 3.84 5.04
N GLY A 29 -23.13 4.92 4.42
CA GLY A 29 -22.81 6.18 5.12
C GLY A 29 -21.37 6.29 5.64
N CYS A 30 -20.60 5.19 5.66
CA CYS A 30 -19.17 5.25 6.04
C CYS A 30 -18.23 5.53 4.86
N LYS A 31 -18.71 5.45 3.62
CA LYS A 31 -17.90 5.67 2.41
C LYS A 31 -17.83 7.17 2.11
N LEU A 32 -16.63 7.72 2.13
CA LEU A 32 -16.36 9.13 1.78
C LEU A 32 -16.13 9.26 0.27
N GLN A 33 -15.37 8.34 -0.31
CA GLN A 33 -15.09 8.24 -1.74
C GLN A 33 -14.80 6.77 -2.08
N ASP A 34 -14.62 6.44 -3.36
CA ASP A 34 -14.07 5.16 -3.77
C ASP A 34 -12.79 4.83 -3.00
N ASN A 35 -12.78 3.62 -2.43
CA ASN A 35 -11.71 3.11 -1.58
C ASN A 35 -11.42 3.90 -0.28
N PHE A 36 -12.16 4.96 0.01
CA PHE A 36 -11.93 5.84 1.16
C PHE A 36 -13.11 5.87 2.11
N TYR A 37 -12.87 5.55 3.38
CA TYR A 37 -13.92 5.31 4.37
C TYR A 37 -13.58 5.97 5.71
N VAL A 38 -14.61 6.34 6.47
CA VAL A 38 -14.50 6.70 7.88
C VAL A 38 -14.83 5.51 8.77
N ARG A 39 -14.00 5.28 9.78
CA ARG A 39 -14.17 4.24 10.80
C ARG A 39 -15.03 4.76 11.96
N GLN A 40 -15.43 3.84 12.85
CA GLN A 40 -16.26 4.17 14.02
C GLN A 40 -15.57 5.08 15.02
N ASP A 41 -14.23 5.07 15.06
CA ASP A 41 -13.39 5.94 15.89
C ASP A 41 -13.07 7.29 15.20
N ASN A 42 -13.78 7.63 14.12
CA ASN A 42 -13.57 8.81 13.28
C ASN A 42 -12.20 8.90 12.60
N THR A 43 -11.43 7.81 12.58
CA THR A 43 -10.22 7.73 11.74
C THR A 43 -10.58 7.37 10.31
N TRP A 44 -9.72 7.71 9.36
CA TRP A 44 -9.93 7.37 7.96
C TRP A 44 -9.17 6.10 7.55
N ALA A 45 -9.74 5.38 6.59
CA ALA A 45 -9.15 4.20 5.99
C ALA A 45 -9.20 4.30 4.48
N TYR A 46 -8.05 4.12 3.83
CA TYR A 46 -7.95 3.98 2.39
C TYR A 46 -7.54 2.54 2.04
N TYR A 47 -8.04 2.02 0.92
CA TYR A 47 -7.74 0.68 0.42
C TYR A 47 -7.16 0.75 -0.99
N PHE A 48 -5.85 0.61 -1.08
CA PHE A 48 -5.09 0.82 -2.31
C PHE A 48 -5.27 -0.32 -3.31
N THR A 49 -5.18 0.02 -4.59
CA THR A 49 -4.84 -0.97 -5.61
C THR A 49 -3.35 -0.98 -5.93
N THR A 50 -2.84 -2.11 -6.43
CA THR A 50 -1.47 -2.22 -6.94
C THR A 50 -1.21 -1.23 -8.07
N GLU A 51 -2.20 -0.98 -8.94
CA GLU A 51 -2.10 -0.06 -10.06
C GLU A 51 -2.04 1.41 -9.60
N GLU A 52 -2.83 1.79 -8.59
CA GLU A 52 -2.75 3.12 -7.97
C GLU A 52 -1.36 3.35 -7.36
N VAL A 53 -0.85 2.37 -6.63
CA VAL A 53 0.47 2.43 -5.99
C VAL A 53 1.60 2.52 -7.02
N ASP A 54 1.51 1.74 -8.11
CA ASP A 54 2.44 1.80 -9.23
C ASP A 54 2.48 3.20 -9.83
N LYS A 55 1.31 3.74 -10.16
CA LYS A 55 1.17 5.07 -10.75
C LYS A 55 1.75 6.15 -9.83
N ILE A 56 1.38 6.16 -8.54
CA ILE A 56 1.85 7.17 -7.58
C ILE A 56 3.39 7.21 -7.50
N PHE A 57 4.04 6.04 -7.44
CA PHE A 57 5.48 5.99 -7.23
C PHE A 57 6.28 6.13 -8.53
N THR A 58 5.76 5.66 -9.66
CA THR A 58 6.37 5.90 -10.98
C THR A 58 6.28 7.36 -11.40
N GLU A 59 5.14 8.03 -11.19
CA GLU A 59 5.01 9.48 -11.41
C GLU A 59 5.94 10.30 -10.50
N ALA A 60 6.29 9.75 -9.32
CA ALA A 60 7.26 10.34 -8.42
C ALA A 60 8.74 10.05 -8.80
N GLY A 61 9.00 9.33 -9.91
CA GLY A 61 10.33 9.05 -10.43
C GLY A 61 11.02 7.84 -9.80
N LEU A 62 10.28 6.95 -9.13
CA LEU A 62 10.79 5.65 -8.68
C LEU A 62 10.50 4.56 -9.72
N VAL A 63 11.27 3.48 -9.67
CA VAL A 63 11.10 2.31 -10.53
C VAL A 63 10.58 1.14 -9.68
N PRO A 64 9.54 0.42 -10.10
CA PRO A 64 9.03 -0.74 -9.37
C PRO A 64 10.08 -1.85 -9.31
N VAL A 65 10.25 -2.41 -8.12
CA VAL A 65 11.02 -3.64 -7.89
C VAL A 65 10.05 -4.79 -7.55
N GLU A 66 9.10 -4.53 -6.66
CA GLU A 66 8.00 -5.43 -6.31
C GLU A 66 6.72 -4.61 -6.11
N ASN A 67 5.56 -5.13 -6.52
CA ASN A 67 4.27 -4.49 -6.27
C ASN A 67 3.14 -5.52 -6.38
N GLU A 68 2.73 -6.08 -5.24
CA GLU A 68 1.83 -7.23 -5.20
C GLU A 68 0.77 -7.14 -4.10
N TYR A 69 -0.34 -7.84 -4.31
CA TYR A 69 -1.29 -8.12 -3.26
C TYR A 69 -0.86 -9.31 -2.41
N ILE A 70 -0.73 -9.11 -1.11
CA ILE A 70 -0.59 -10.18 -0.13
C ILE A 70 -1.96 -10.49 0.47
N ARG A 71 -2.42 -11.72 0.26
CA ARG A 71 -3.69 -12.22 0.78
C ARG A 71 -3.44 -13.20 1.92
N ARG A 72 -4.08 -12.97 3.07
CA ARG A 72 -3.90 -13.78 4.28
C ARG A 72 -5.24 -14.14 4.90
N GLN A 73 -5.32 -15.36 5.43
CA GLN A 73 -6.41 -15.82 6.26
C GLN A 73 -5.93 -15.88 7.72
N TYR A 74 -6.57 -15.13 8.60
CA TYR A 74 -6.31 -15.15 10.04
C TYR A 74 -7.46 -15.82 10.76
N ALA A 75 -7.16 -16.79 11.63
CA ALA A 75 -8.16 -17.45 12.46
C ALA A 75 -7.97 -17.01 13.91
N ASN A 76 -8.97 -16.30 14.47
CA ASN A 76 -9.08 -16.11 15.91
C ASN A 76 -9.93 -17.26 16.47
N ARG A 77 -9.25 -18.27 17.04
CA ARG A 77 -9.89 -19.48 17.56
C ARG A 77 -10.77 -19.21 18.77
N GLN A 78 -10.35 -18.29 19.65
CA GLN A 78 -11.13 -17.92 20.84
C GLN A 78 -12.49 -17.32 20.47
N GLN A 79 -12.52 -16.50 19.42
CA GLN A 79 -13.76 -15.87 18.94
C GLN A 79 -14.48 -16.71 17.88
N ASN A 80 -13.92 -17.87 17.49
CA ASN A 80 -14.36 -18.68 16.35
C ASN A 80 -14.59 -17.85 15.07
N VAL A 81 -13.64 -16.97 14.77
CA VAL A 81 -13.74 -16.01 13.67
C VAL A 81 -12.58 -16.19 12.69
N VAL A 82 -12.90 -16.22 11.40
CA VAL A 82 -11.93 -16.16 10.30
C VAL A 82 -11.98 -14.78 9.64
N ARG A 83 -10.81 -14.17 9.41
CA ARG A 83 -10.65 -12.89 8.70
C ARG A 83 -9.77 -13.07 7.48
N PHE A 84 -10.26 -12.59 6.34
CA PHE A 84 -9.54 -12.52 5.08
C PHE A 84 -9.01 -11.11 4.93
N ARG A 85 -7.68 -10.97 4.86
CA ARG A 85 -7.00 -9.70 4.78
C ARG A 85 -6.28 -9.59 3.46
N VAL A 86 -6.35 -8.41 2.88
CA VAL A 86 -5.65 -8.05 1.65
C VAL A 86 -4.77 -6.86 1.97
N TRP A 87 -3.50 -6.98 1.64
CA TRP A 87 -2.49 -5.94 1.79
C TRP A 87 -1.87 -5.66 0.43
N VAL A 88 -1.48 -4.42 0.18
CA VAL A 88 -0.49 -4.12 -0.87
C VAL A 88 0.89 -4.19 -0.24
N HIS A 89 1.81 -4.89 -0.88
CA HIS A 89 3.23 -4.86 -0.57
C HIS A 89 3.98 -4.38 -1.80
N ALA A 90 4.75 -3.31 -1.63
CA ALA A 90 5.49 -2.76 -2.73
C ALA A 90 6.89 -2.33 -2.30
N ILE A 91 7.84 -2.48 -3.22
CA ILE A 91 9.22 -2.04 -3.11
C ILE A 91 9.53 -1.29 -4.39
N PHE A 92 9.98 -0.05 -4.24
CA PHE A 92 10.37 0.81 -5.35
C PHE A 92 11.79 1.32 -5.12
N GLU A 93 12.52 1.55 -6.19
CA GLU A 93 13.91 2.05 -6.14
C GLU A 93 14.02 3.41 -6.79
N LYS A 94 14.81 4.30 -6.19
CA LYS A 94 15.21 5.55 -6.82
C LYS A 94 16.37 5.27 -7.78
N PRO A 95 16.23 5.54 -9.09
CA PRO A 95 17.31 5.33 -10.05
C PRO A 95 18.62 5.98 -9.62
N VAL A 96 19.74 5.32 -9.93
CA VAL A 96 21.07 5.94 -9.79
C VAL A 96 21.22 6.98 -10.90
N THR A 97 21.45 8.24 -10.52
CA THR A 97 21.75 9.29 -11.49
C THR A 97 23.18 9.09 -11.99
N ALA A 98 23.41 9.19 -13.31
CA ALA A 98 24.72 8.92 -13.93
C ALA A 98 25.90 9.71 -13.33
N THR A 99 25.64 10.83 -12.66
CA THR A 99 26.64 11.67 -12.00
C THR A 99 27.30 11.01 -10.78
N ASP A 100 26.62 10.07 -10.12
CA ASP A 100 27.16 9.38 -8.93
C ASP A 100 27.96 8.11 -9.27
N ALA A 101 27.89 7.63 -10.52
CA ALA A 101 28.57 6.42 -10.97
C ALA A 101 30.08 6.60 -11.21
N THR A 102 30.58 7.85 -11.20
CA THR A 102 32.00 8.16 -11.49
C THR A 102 32.86 8.34 -10.24
N GLN A 103 32.35 8.08 -9.04
CA GLN A 103 33.11 8.23 -7.78
C GLN A 103 33.22 6.96 -6.93
N ALA A 104 32.97 5.77 -7.50
CA ALA A 104 33.19 4.48 -6.84
C ALA A 104 34.42 3.77 -7.41
#